data_AF-A0A2H0U0U0-F1
#
_entry.id   AF-A0A2H0U0U0-F1
#
_cell.length_a   1.000
_cell.length_b   1.000
_cell.length_c   1.000
_cell.angle_alpha   90.00
_cell.angle_beta   90.00
_cell.angle_gamma   90.00
#
_symmetry.space_group_name_H-M   'P 1'
#
loop_
_entity.id
_entity.type
_entity.pdbx_description
1 polymer ?
#
loop_
_entity_poly.entity_id
_entity_poly.type
_entity_poly.pdbx_seq_one_letter_code
_entity_poly.pdbx_strand_id
1 'polypeptide(L)'
;DIIMPPVGLITGGVDFSQLVIVLKKATETTEAITLNYGIFINTVIDFLIVSFSIFFVIRQINKFKKKEEEKPKETPEEIKLLREIRDELKKV
;
A
#
# COMPACT_ATOMS: atom_id res chain seq x y z
N ASP A 1 5.90 10.89 -4.41
CA ASP A 1 5.28 12.22 -4.23
C ASP A 1 3.78 12.36 -4.49
N ILE A 2 3.06 11.32 -4.96
CA ILE A 2 1.57 11.40 -5.09
C ILE A 2 0.85 11.21 -3.75
N ILE A 3 1.48 10.52 -2.80
CA ILE A 3 0.89 10.18 -1.49
C ILE A 3 1.01 11.33 -0.49
N MET A 4 2.08 12.14 -0.56
CA MET A 4 2.34 13.19 0.43
C MET A 4 1.28 14.32 0.47
N PRO A 5 0.73 14.83 -0.65
CA PRO A 5 -0.25 15.90 -0.60
C PRO A 5 -1.59 15.50 0.08
N PRO A 6 -2.22 14.35 -0.24
CA PRO A 6 -3.40 13.88 0.48
C PRO A 6 -3.12 13.57 1.96
N VAL A 7 -1.92 13.05 2.25
CA VAL A 7 -1.50 12.72 3.62
C VAL A 7 -1.32 13.98 4.46
N GLY A 8 -0.63 14.99 3.94
CA GLY A 8 -0.44 16.28 4.60
C GLY A 8 -1.76 17.00 4.88
N LEU A 9 -2.78 16.80 4.04
CA LEU A 9 -4.14 17.30 4.29
C LEU A 9 -4.86 16.54 5.42
N ILE A 10 -4.67 15.23 5.54
CA ILE A 10 -5.28 14.41 6.59
C ILE A 10 -4.58 14.65 7.94
N THR A 11 -3.26 14.80 7.94
CA THR A 11 -2.47 15.04 9.16
C THR A 11 -2.49 16.51 9.59
N GLY A 12 -3.07 17.42 8.80
CA GLY A 12 -3.17 18.85 9.15
C GLY A 12 -1.85 19.60 9.07
N GLY A 13 -0.89 19.14 8.26
CA GLY A 13 0.43 19.73 8.16
C GLY A 13 1.33 19.48 9.37
N VAL A 14 1.05 18.43 10.15
CA VAL A 14 1.87 18.07 11.31
C VAL A 14 3.24 17.57 10.81
N ASP A 15 4.27 18.39 11.03
CA ASP A 15 5.66 18.08 10.77
C ASP A 15 6.40 17.93 12.11
N PHE A 16 6.80 16.70 12.44
CA PHE A 16 7.56 16.43 13.65
C PHE A 16 9.05 16.73 13.51
N SER A 17 9.56 17.15 12.35
CA SER A 17 11.00 17.36 12.06
C SER A 17 11.65 18.38 13.01
N GLN A 18 10.85 19.30 13.56
CA GLN A 18 11.31 20.34 14.48
C GLN A 18 11.52 19.83 15.91
N LEU A 19 11.13 18.58 16.21
CA LEU A 19 11.37 17.98 17.52
C LEU A 19 12.84 17.57 17.67
N VAL A 20 13.54 18.36 18.47
CA VAL A 20 14.97 18.21 18.73
C VAL A 20 15.23 18.23 20.23
N ILE A 21 16.00 17.27 20.72
CA ILE A 21 16.54 17.30 22.08
C ILE A 21 17.97 17.78 22.02
N VAL A 22 18.28 18.86 22.74
CA VAL A 22 19.65 19.35 22.88
C VAL A 22 20.31 18.57 24.02
N LEU A 23 21.21 17.65 23.67
CA LEU A 23 21.96 16.84 24.64
C LEU A 23 23.10 17.63 25.27
N LYS A 24 23.71 18.56 24.51
CA LYS A 24 24.74 19.48 24.99
C LYS A 24 24.53 20.86 24.38
N LYS A 25 24.42 21.89 25.22
CA LYS A 25 24.33 23.28 24.77
C LYS A 25 25.62 23.69 24.07
N ALA A 26 25.50 24.50 23.01
CA ALA A 26 26.64 25.08 22.34
C ALA A 26 27.44 25.94 23.34
N THR A 27 28.77 25.88 23.23
CA THR A 27 29.70 26.80 23.89
C THR A 27 30.38 27.65 22.82
N GLU A 28 31.08 28.73 23.20
CA GLU A 28 31.73 29.65 22.24
C GLU A 28 32.69 28.96 21.26
N THR A 29 33.16 27.75 21.60
CA THR A 29 34.10 26.95 20.82
C THR A 29 33.54 25.59 20.37
N THR A 30 32.27 25.26 20.65
CA THR A 30 31.72 23.93 20.32
C THR A 30 30.24 24.00 19.95
N GLU A 31 29.89 23.38 18.82
CA GLU A 31 28.50 23.28 18.36
C GLU A 31 27.62 22.46 19.34
N ALA A 32 26.33 22.77 19.35
CA ALA A 32 25.37 22.04 20.16
C ALA A 32 25.21 20.62 19.63
N ILE A 33 25.33 19.63 20.52
CA ILE A 33 25.00 18.25 20.18
C ILE A 33 23.50 18.10 20.33
N THR A 34 22.82 17.93 19.19
CA THR A 34 21.38 17.81 19.10
C THR A 34 20.98 16.43 18.57
N LEU A 35 19.88 15.90 19.11
CA LEU A 35 19.26 14.67 18.66
C LEU A 35 17.90 15.02 18.03
N ASN A 36 17.84 14.93 16.71
CA ASN A 36 16.65 15.25 15.91
C ASN A 36 15.72 14.02 15.82
N TYR A 37 15.16 13.60 16.95
CA TYR A 37 14.25 12.46 17.01
C TYR A 37 12.92 12.71 16.28
N GLY A 38 12.60 13.98 16.03
CA GLY A 38 11.47 14.38 15.19
C GLY A 38 11.45 13.80 13.80
N ILE A 39 12.61 13.78 13.14
CA ILE A 39 12.77 13.20 11.79
C ILE A 39 12.55 11.68 11.83
N PHE A 40 12.99 11.02 12.91
CA PHE A 40 12.74 9.59 13.10
C PHE A 40 11.24 9.30 13.23
N ILE A 41 10.52 10.07 14.04
CA ILE A 41 9.06 9.93 14.20
C ILE A 41 8.35 10.17 12.86
N ASN A 42 8.73 11.23 12.13
CA ASN A 42 8.19 11.48 10.78
C ASN A 42 8.39 10.29 9.86
N THR A 43 9.61 9.75 9.80
CA THR A 43 9.93 8.59 8.95
C THR A 43 9.10 7.36 9.33
N VAL A 44 8.88 7.11 10.62
CA VAL A 44 8.03 6.01 11.11
C VAL A 44 6.57 6.23 10.68
N ILE A 45 6.05 7.45 10.82
CA ILE A 45 4.68 7.79 10.40
C ILE A 45 4.53 7.65 8.88
N ASP A 46 5.47 8.15 8.10
CA ASP A 46 5.49 8.04 6.65
C ASP A 46 5.48 6.57 6.21
N PHE A 47 6.29 5.73 6.85
CA PHE A 47 6.32 4.29 6.60
C PHE A 47 4.97 3.62 6.91
N LEU A 48 4.34 3.97 8.03
CA LEU A 48 3.00 3.47 8.39
C LEU A 48 1.95 3.89 7.37
N ILE A 49 2.00 5.12 6.91
CA ILE A 49 1.05 5.65 5.93
C ILE A 49 1.23 4.99 4.56
N VAL A 50 2.48 4.85 4.10
CA VAL A 50 2.79 4.20 2.82
C VAL A 50 2.40 2.72 2.86
N SER A 51 2.74 2.00 3.93
CA SER A 51 2.36 0.58 4.07
C SER A 51 0.85 0.40 4.14
N PHE A 52 0.13 1.27 4.85
CA PHE A 52 -1.33 1.27 4.89
C PHE A 52 -1.95 1.60 3.53
N SER A 53 -1.37 2.55 2.79
CA SER A 53 -1.80 2.91 1.44
C SER A 53 -1.66 1.74 0.48
N ILE A 54 -0.51 1.06 0.50
CA ILE A 54 -0.26 -0.15 -0.29
C ILE A 54 -1.26 -1.25 0.06
N PHE A 55 -1.52 -1.46 1.36
CA PHE A 55 -2.53 -2.42 1.82
C PHE A 55 -3.92 -2.11 1.25
N PHE A 56 -4.35 -0.84 1.25
CA PHE A 56 -5.61 -0.41 0.66
C PHE A 56 -5.67 -0.68 -0.85
N VAL A 57 -4.61 -0.34 -1.57
CA VAL A 57 -4.52 -0.56 -3.02
C VAL A 57 -4.61 -2.06 -3.34
N ILE A 58 -3.84 -2.91 -2.65
CA ILE A 58 -3.87 -4.36 -2.84
C ILE A 58 -5.24 -4.93 -2.50
N ARG A 59 -5.84 -4.50 -1.39
CA ARG A 59 -7.20 -4.91 -0.98
C ARG A 59 -8.23 -4.54 -2.05
N GLN A 60 -8.12 -3.34 -2.62
CA GLN A 60 -9.04 -2.86 -3.64
C GLN A 60 -8.87 -3.64 -4.95
N ILE A 61 -7.63 -3.89 -5.39
CA ILE A 61 -7.34 -4.73 -6.57
C ILE A 61 -7.87 -6.15 -6.35
N ASN A 62 -7.62 -6.76 -5.19
CA ASN A 62 -8.12 -8.11 -4.90
C ASN A 62 -9.66 -8.16 -4.87
N LYS A 63 -10.32 -7.11 -4.36
CA LYS A 63 -11.78 -6.99 -4.38
C LYS A 63 -12.33 -6.89 -5.80
N PHE A 64 -11.65 -6.16 -6.69
CA PHE A 64 -12.06 -6.04 -8.10
C PHE A 64 -11.77 -7.32 -8.90
N LYS A 65 -10.60 -7.94 -8.73
CA LYS A 65 -10.26 -9.23 -9.36
C LYS A 65 -11.25 -10.34 -8.98
N LYS A 66 -11.66 -10.40 -7.71
CA LYS A 66 -12.67 -11.37 -7.25
C LYS A 66 -14.04 -11.18 -7.91
N LYS A 67 -14.35 -9.96 -8.35
CA LYS A 67 -15.60 -9.63 -9.04
C LYS A 67 -15.54 -9.93 -10.54
N GLU A 68 -14.34 -10.04 -11.11
CA GLU A 68 -14.11 -10.40 -12.50
C GLU A 68 -14.08 -11.92 -12.72
N GLU A 69 -13.68 -12.70 -11.71
CA GLU A 69 -13.75 -14.17 -11.73
C GLU A 69 -15.18 -14.75 -11.64
N GLU A 70 -16.18 -13.91 -11.33
CA GLU A 70 -17.59 -14.29 -11.40
C GLU A 70 -18.20 -14.16 -12.80
N LYS A 71 -17.46 -13.62 -13.80
CA LYS A 71 -17.82 -13.94 -15.18
C LYS A 71 -17.49 -15.41 -15.39
N PRO A 72 -18.48 -16.29 -15.68
CA PRO A 72 -18.16 -17.66 -16.02
C PRO A 72 -17.13 -17.60 -17.14
N LYS A 73 -15.91 -18.05 -16.87
CA LYS A 73 -14.89 -18.26 -17.92
C LYS A 73 -15.64 -18.94 -19.05
N GLU A 74 -15.75 -18.27 -20.20
CA GLU A 74 -16.32 -18.90 -21.38
C GLU A 74 -15.59 -20.23 -21.52
N THR A 75 -16.32 -21.33 -21.37
CA THR A 75 -15.73 -22.65 -21.45
C THR A 75 -15.02 -22.70 -22.80
N PRO A 76 -13.69 -22.98 -22.84
CA PRO A 76 -12.96 -23.10 -24.08
C PRO A 76 -13.73 -23.99 -25.06
N GLU A 77 -13.78 -23.62 -26.34
CA GLU A 77 -14.56 -24.37 -27.34
C GLU A 77 -14.20 -25.85 -27.36
N GLU A 78 -12.93 -26.17 -27.11
CA GLU A 78 -12.42 -27.53 -26.97
C GLU A 78 -13.13 -28.31 -25.84
N ILE A 79 -13.40 -27.67 -24.69
CA ILE A 79 -14.15 -28.28 -23.59
C ILE A 79 -15.64 -28.45 -23.94
N LYS A 80 -16.20 -27.58 -24.79
CA LYS A 80 -17.57 -27.74 -25.31
C LYS A 80 -17.67 -28.92 -26.27
N LEU A 81 -16.76 -29.01 -27.24
CA LEU A 81 -16.67 -30.12 -28.18
C LEU A 81 -16.46 -31.46 -27.46
N LEU A 82 -15.58 -31.49 -26.46
CA LEU A 82 -15.36 -32.69 -25.64
C LEU A 82 -16.60 -33.09 -24.83
N ARG A 83 -17.43 -32.13 -24.39
CA ARG A 83 -18.72 -32.43 -23.74
C ARG A 83 -19.72 -33.00 -24.73
N GLU A 84 -19.82 -32.43 -25.92
CA GLU A 84 -20.69 -32.90 -26.99
C GLU A 84 -20.32 -34.33 -27.41
N ILE A 85 -19.03 -34.60 -27.65
CA ILE A 85 -18.52 -35.95 -27.97
C ILE A 85 -18.84 -36.95 -26.86
N ARG A 86 -18.63 -36.57 -25.58
CA ARG A 86 -18.97 -37.44 -24.45
C ARG A 86 -20.45 -37.77 -24.42
N ASP A 87 -21.31 -36.78 -24.67
CA ASP A 87 -22.75 -36.95 -24.61
C ASP A 87 -23.29 -37.73 -25.82
N GLU A 88 -22.63 -37.67 -26.98
CA GLU A 88 -22.89 -38.55 -28.13
C GLU A 88 -22.45 -39.99 -27.86
N LEU A 89 -21.25 -40.21 -27.31
CA LEU A 89 -20.76 -41.54 -26.96
C LEU A 89 -21.62 -42.23 -25.90
N LYS A 90 -22.30 -41.47 -25.04
CA LYS A 90 -23.20 -42.02 -24.02
C LYS A 90 -24.56 -42.46 -24.57
N LYS A 91 -24.90 -42.03 -25.79
CA LYS A 91 -26.13 -42.41 -26.51
C LYS A 91 -25.94 -43.65 -27.39
N VAL A 92 -24.69 -44.05 -27.63
CA VAL A 92 -24.29 -45.30 -28.29
C VAL A 92 -24.20 -46.41 -27.25
#